data_AF-A0A4R4NCF1-F1
#
_entry.id   AF-A0A4R4NCF1-F1
#
_cell.length_a   1.000
_cell.length_b   1.000
_cell.length_c   1.000
_cell.angle_alpha   90.00
_cell.angle_beta   90.00
_cell.angle_gamma   90.00
#
_symmetry.space_group_name_H-M   'P 1'
#
loop_
_entity.id
_entity.type
_entity.pdbx_description
1 polymer ?
#
loop_
_entity_poly.entity_id
_entity_poly.type
_entity_poly.pdbx_seq_one_letter_code
_entity_poly.pdbx_strand_id
1 'polypeptide(L)' 'EWINAVRTTDLPHLHAFVNGLELDRAAVDAGLTLPHHNGRTEGVNTRTKRIMRQMHGRAGFALLRHRILLQ' A
#
# COMPACT_ATOMS: atom_id res chain seq x y z
N GLU A 1 -8.76 1.18 -22.26
CA GLU A 1 -8.14 0.37 -23.35
C GLU A 1 -7.08 -0.61 -22.84
N TRP A 2 -6.03 -0.15 -22.12
CA TRP A 2 -4.96 -1.05 -21.64
C TRP A 2 -5.42 -2.21 -20.74
N ILE A 3 -6.29 -1.96 -19.76
CA ILE A 3 -6.81 -3.02 -18.87
C ILE A 3 -7.55 -4.11 -19.66
N ASN A 4 -8.35 -3.72 -20.65
CA ASN A 4 -9.06 -4.67 -21.50
C ASN A 4 -8.08 -5.49 -22.35
N ALA A 5 -7.05 -4.85 -22.92
CA ALA A 5 -6.00 -5.55 -23.67
C ALA A 5 -5.26 -6.59 -22.81
N VAL A 6 -4.94 -6.28 -21.54
CA VAL A 6 -4.29 -7.21 -20.62
C VAL A 6 -5.19 -8.41 -20.31
N ARG A 7 -6.51 -8.20 -20.17
CA ARG A 7 -7.47 -9.29 -19.92
C ARG A 7 -7.61 -10.24 -21.10
N THR A 8 -7.53 -9.73 -22.33
CA THR A 8 -7.66 -10.54 -23.55
C THR A 8 -6.34 -11.21 -23.95
N THR A 9 -5.22 -10.83 -23.34
CA THR A 9 -3.90 -11.40 -23.61
C THR A 9 -3.60 -12.50 -22.58
N ASP A 10 -2.83 -13.51 -22.99
CA ASP A 10 -2.37 -14.60 -22.12
C ASP A 10 -1.22 -14.15 -21.20
N LEU A 11 -1.55 -13.25 -20.28
CA LEU A 11 -0.65 -12.72 -19.23
C LEU A 11 -1.28 -12.95 -17.85
N PRO A 12 -1.38 -14.21 -17.39
CA PRO A 12 -2.12 -14.57 -16.17
C PRO A 12 -1.61 -13.85 -14.92
N HIS A 13 -0.31 -13.53 -14.85
CA HIS A 13 0.27 -12.78 -13.75
C HIS A 13 -0.21 -11.32 -13.67
N LEU A 14 -0.67 -10.74 -14.78
CA LEU A 14 -1.20 -9.37 -14.81
C LEU A 14 -2.71 -9.33 -14.62
N HIS A 15 -3.43 -10.45 -14.80
CA HIS A 15 -4.88 -10.50 -14.62
C HIS A 15 -5.30 -10.12 -13.21
N ALA A 16 -4.59 -10.61 -12.19
CA ALA A 16 -4.84 -10.24 -10.79
C ALA A 16 -4.64 -8.73 -10.54
N PHE A 17 -3.62 -8.14 -11.16
CA PHE A 17 -3.34 -6.71 -11.03
C PHE A 17 -4.44 -5.85 -11.65
N VAL A 18 -4.85 -6.14 -12.89
CA VAL A 18 -5.92 -5.36 -13.55
C VAL A 18 -7.30 -5.61 -12.94
N ASN A 19 -7.52 -6.76 -12.31
CA ASN A 19 -8.69 -7.00 -11.47
C ASN A 19 -8.71 -6.08 -10.26
N GLY A 20 -7.59 -5.97 -9.54
CA GLY A 20 -7.45 -5.05 -8.41
C GLY A 20 -7.69 -3.59 -8.82
N LEU A 21 -7.10 -3.15 -9.94
CA LEU A 21 -7.31 -1.79 -10.46
C LEU A 21 -8.77 -1.48 -10.78
N GLU A 22 -9.54 -2.43 -11.31
CA GLU A 22 -10.96 -2.21 -11.57
C GLU A 22 -11.80 -2.21 -10.29
N LEU A 23 -11.48 -3.07 -9.32
CA LEU A 23 -12.15 -3.07 -8.02
C LEU A 23 -11.96 -1.72 -7.30
N ASP A 24 -10.77 -1.14 -7.39
CA ASP A 24 -10.41 0.12 -6.75
C ASP A 24 -10.47 1.32 -7.72
N ARG A 25 -11.20 1.21 -8.84
CA ARG A 25 -11.23 2.22 -9.93
C ARG A 25 -11.40 3.65 -9.42
N ALA A 26 -12.39 3.88 -8.57
CA ALA A 26 -12.69 5.20 -8.04
C ALA A 26 -11.52 5.78 -7.21
N ALA A 27 -10.82 4.94 -6.44
CA ALA A 27 -9.67 5.35 -5.66
C ALA A 27 -8.45 5.62 -6.54
N VAL A 28 -8.23 4.81 -7.58
CA VAL A 28 -7.18 5.02 -8.59
C VAL A 28 -7.39 6.33 -9.32
N ASP A 29 -8.60 6.58 -9.81
CA ASP A 29 -8.94 7.81 -10.53
C ASP A 29 -8.74 9.02 -9.61
N ALA A 30 -9.28 8.98 -8.38
CA ALA A 30 -9.10 10.05 -7.39
C ALA A 30 -7.62 10.31 -7.07
N GLY A 31 -6.80 9.26 -6.95
CA GLY A 31 -5.36 9.38 -6.70
C GLY A 31 -4.57 10.00 -7.86
N LEU A 32 -5.09 9.96 -9.08
CA LEU A 32 -4.47 10.55 -10.26
C LEU A 32 -5.00 11.96 -10.58
N THR A 33 -6.25 12.25 -10.23
CA THR A 33 -6.90 13.53 -10.61
C THR A 33 -6.94 14.56 -9.50
N LEU A 34 -6.86 14.15 -8.23
CA LEU A 34 -6.91 15.06 -7.09
C LEU A 34 -5.49 15.39 -6.60
N PRO A 35 -5.28 16.56 -5.97
CA PRO A 35 -3.97 16.93 -5.41
C PRO A 35 -3.62 16.17 -4.11
N HIS A 36 -4.48 15.25 -3.69
CA HIS A 36 -4.31 14.49 -2.45
C HIS A 36 -3.37 13.30 -2.68
N HIS A 37 -2.52 13.02 -1.71
CA HIS A 37 -1.57 11.92 -1.76
C HIS A 37 -1.48 11.22 -0.40
N ASN A 38 -1.22 9.92 -0.41
CA ASN A 38 -1.18 9.09 0.80
C ASN A 38 0.20 9.05 1.48
N GLY A 39 1.16 9.88 1.03
CA GLY A 39 2.56 9.80 1.43
C GLY A 39 2.79 9.95 2.94
N ARG A 40 2.00 10.79 3.64
CA ARG A 40 2.08 10.91 5.10
C ARG A 40 1.73 9.60 5.80
N THR A 41 0.64 8.96 5.40
CA THR A 41 0.18 7.68 5.96
C THR A 41 1.19 6.57 5.67
N GLU A 42 1.68 6.50 4.43
CA GLU A 42 2.71 5.53 4.02
C GLU A 42 4.02 5.73 4.78
N GLY A 43 4.40 6.98 5.04
CA GLY A 43 5.56 7.32 5.88
C GLY A 43 5.42 6.78 7.30
N VAL A 44 4.26 6.98 7.94
CA VAL A 44 3.97 6.43 9.28
C VAL A 44 4.00 4.90 9.27
N ASN A 45 3.39 4.27 8.26
CA ASN A 45 3.42 2.81 8.10
C ASN A 45 4.84 2.29 7.90
N THR A 46 5.66 2.98 7.11
CA THR A 46 7.05 2.61 6.84
C THR A 46 7.90 2.74 8.10
N ARG A 47 7.77 3.85 8.85
CA ARG A 47 8.43 4.03 10.16
C ARG A 47 8.05 2.91 11.13
N THR A 48 6.76 2.60 11.23
CA THR A 48 6.25 1.55 12.12
C THR A 48 6.81 0.18 11.75
N LYS A 49 6.74 -0.19 10.46
CA LYS A 49 7.31 -1.45 9.95
C LYS A 49 8.84 -1.51 10.13
N ARG A 50 9.54 -0.38 10.03
CA ARG A 50 10.98 -0.29 10.30
C ARG A 50 11.30 -0.63 11.74
N ILE A 51 10.60 -0.05 12.71
CA ILE A 51 10.79 -0.36 14.14
C ILE A 51 10.53 -1.86 14.39
N MET A 52 9.43 -2.40 13.86
CA MET A 52 9.14 -3.83 13.96
C MET A 52 10.25 -4.72 13.39
N ARG A 53 10.84 -4.35 12.24
CA ARG A 53 11.96 -5.08 11.60
C ARG A 53 13.27 -4.98 12.38
N GLN A 54 13.60 -3.81 12.92
CA GLN A 54 14.77 -3.62 13.80
C GLN A 54 14.70 -4.52 15.04
N MET A 55 13.50 -4.89 15.45
CA MET A 55 13.24 -5.74 16.62
C MET A 55 12.94 -7.19 16.24
N HIS A 56 13.21 -7.58 14.99
CA HIS A 56 12.96 -8.94 14.46
C HIS A 56 11.53 -9.44 14.72
N GLY A 57 10.55 -8.55 14.64
CA GLY A 57 9.13 -8.88 14.87
C GLY A 57 8.74 -9.06 16.34
N ARG A 58 9.66 -8.86 17.30
CA ARG A 58 9.42 -9.12 18.73
C ARG A 58 8.79 -7.95 19.50
N ALA A 59 8.43 -6.86 18.80
CA ALA A 59 7.77 -5.72 19.41
C ALA A 59 6.25 -5.92 19.46
N GLY A 60 5.74 -6.33 20.62
CA GLY A 60 4.30 -6.27 20.90
C GLY A 60 3.80 -4.82 20.95
N PHE A 61 2.47 -4.63 20.93
CA PHE A 61 1.85 -3.30 20.83
C PHE A 61 2.35 -2.28 21.87
N ALA A 62 2.48 -2.67 23.14
CA ALA A 62 2.96 -1.78 24.20
C ALA A 62 4.37 -1.23 23.92
N LEU A 63 5.28 -2.10 23.45
CA LEU A 63 6.65 -1.75 23.14
C LEU A 63 6.74 -0.90 21.85
N LEU A 64 5.95 -1.25 20.84
CA LEU A 64 5.85 -0.47 19.61
C LEU A 64 5.32 0.95 19.88
N ARG A 65 4.27 1.06 20.71
CA ARG A 65 3.72 2.35 21.15
C ARG A 65 4.75 3.18 21.89
N HIS A 66 5.48 2.59 22.83
CA HIS A 66 6.54 3.27 23.59
C HIS A 66 7.63 3.80 22.65
N ARG A 67 8.07 3.00 21.67
CA ARG A 67 9.07 3.41 20.67
C ARG A 67 8.56 4.50 19.72
N ILE A 68 7.30 4.49 19.33
CA ILE A 68 6.75 5.51 18.42
C ILE A 68 6.55 6.86 19.11
N LEU A 69 6.10 6.86 20.36
CA LEU A 69 5.74 8.09 21.09
C LEU A 69 6.92 8.77 21.78
N LEU A 70 7.98 8.01 22.12
CA LEU A 70 9.12 8.52 22.90
C LEU A 70 10.43 8.60 22.10
N GLN A 71 10.45 8.14 20.85
CA GLN A 71 11.55 8.41 19.89
C GLN A 71 11.13 9.48 18.89
#